data_AF-A0ABD1NGI6-F1
#
_entry.id   AF-A0ABD1NGI6-F1
#
_cell.length_a   1.000
_cell.length_b   1.000
_cell.length_c   1.000
_cell.angle_alpha   90.00
_cell.angle_beta   90.00
_cell.angle_gamma   90.00
#
_symmetry.space_group_name_H-M   'P 1'
#
loop_
_entity.id
_entity.type
_entity.pdbx_description
1 polymer ?
#
loop_
_entity_poly.entity_id
_entity_poly.type
_entity_poly.pdbx_seq_one_letter_code
_entity_poly.pdbx_strand_id
1 'polypeptide(L)'
;MNFSVKSIVAPLHATVRATTTTTRAENFAIEGRNLRFSFTSRQTKDVAVLRDCSVRIPCGQFWMLLGPNGCGKSTLLKILAGLLTPTSGTVSVNGPKSFVFQNPDHQVVMPTVDADVAFGLGKINLTDDEVRSRVSRALHAVGLSDNMKRSVQTLSGGQKQRVAIAGALAEACKVLLLDELTTFLDETDQVGVIKAVRNSVDTSGEVTALWVTHRLEELDYADGAIYMEDGKVVKQGDAASIRSFIETRQSAYINLINS
;
A
#
# COMPACT_ATOMS: atom_id res chain seq x y z
N MET A 1 59.66 1.15 38.92
CA MET A 1 58.25 1.58 39.00
C MET A 1 57.71 1.66 37.58
N ASN A 2 57.12 0.58 37.07
CA ASN A 2 56.52 0.52 35.74
C ASN A 2 55.04 0.14 35.92
N PHE A 3 54.13 1.07 35.66
CA PHE A 3 52.69 0.81 35.69
C PHE A 3 52.23 0.32 34.31
N SER A 4 51.76 -0.92 34.29
CA SER A 4 51.12 -1.58 33.14
C SER A 4 49.65 -1.13 33.06
N VAL A 5 49.27 -0.53 31.92
CA VAL A 5 47.89 -0.14 31.63
C VAL A 5 47.21 -1.29 30.89
N LYS A 6 46.33 -2.01 31.58
CA LYS A 6 45.38 -2.95 30.94
C LYS A 6 44.08 -2.20 30.64
N SER A 7 43.72 -2.13 29.36
CA SER A 7 42.42 -1.63 28.90
C SER A 7 41.31 -2.62 29.29
N ILE A 8 40.28 -2.12 29.97
CA ILE A 8 39.02 -2.85 30.18
C ILE A 8 38.03 -2.29 29.17
N VAL A 9 37.68 -3.10 28.16
CA VAL A 9 36.54 -2.86 27.28
C VAL A 9 35.31 -3.47 27.95
N ALA A 10 34.31 -2.65 28.26
CA ALA A 10 32.98 -3.10 28.67
C ALA A 10 32.06 -3.21 27.44
N PRO A 11 31.16 -4.22 27.38
CA PRO A 11 30.37 -4.52 26.18
C PRO A 11 29.23 -3.51 25.95
N LEU A 12 28.87 -3.30 24.68
CA LEU A 12 27.70 -2.52 24.26
C LEU A 12 26.42 -3.12 24.85
N HIS A 13 25.76 -2.37 25.73
CA HIS A 13 24.41 -2.66 26.18
C HIS A 13 23.42 -2.44 25.02
N ALA A 14 22.66 -3.48 24.69
CA ALA A 14 21.44 -3.38 23.91
C ALA A 14 20.41 -2.54 24.69
N THR A 15 20.09 -1.35 24.17
CA THR A 15 19.04 -0.51 24.73
C THR A 15 17.69 -1.10 24.35
N VAL A 16 17.11 -1.88 25.27
CA VAL A 16 15.69 -2.26 25.25
C VAL A 16 14.87 -0.97 25.28
N ARG A 17 14.14 -0.68 24.20
CA ARG A 17 13.17 0.42 24.18
C ARG A 17 12.00 0.04 25.09
N ALA A 18 11.82 0.80 26.16
CA ALA A 18 10.67 0.70 27.04
C ALA A 18 9.38 1.00 26.27
N THR A 19 8.45 0.04 26.30
CA THR A 19 7.07 0.19 25.83
C THR A 19 6.29 1.03 26.83
N THR A 20 6.26 2.34 26.61
CA THR A 20 5.23 3.19 27.23
C THR A 20 3.93 3.02 26.47
N THR A 21 3.07 2.14 26.99
CA THR A 21 1.68 1.98 26.59
C THR A 21 0.89 3.22 27.00
N THR A 22 1.00 4.27 26.19
CA THR A 22 0.07 5.39 26.23
C THR A 22 -1.01 5.08 25.21
N THR A 23 -2.23 4.82 25.67
CA THR A 23 -3.41 4.61 24.84
C THR A 23 -3.73 5.90 24.09
N ARG A 24 -2.98 6.18 23.02
CA ARG A 24 -3.36 7.13 21.98
C ARG A 24 -4.69 6.62 21.44
N ALA A 25 -5.74 7.44 21.45
CA ALA A 25 -6.92 7.15 20.64
C ALA A 25 -6.43 6.77 19.24
N GLU A 26 -6.72 5.54 18.80
CA GLU A 26 -6.17 4.99 17.57
C GLU A 26 -6.59 5.90 16.40
N ASN A 27 -5.65 6.67 15.87
CA ASN A 27 -5.93 7.58 14.76
C ASN A 27 -5.86 6.75 13.47
N PHE A 28 -7.00 6.52 12.84
CA PHE A 28 -7.13 5.73 11.62
C PHE A 28 -7.12 6.64 10.39
N ALA A 29 -6.31 6.28 9.40
CA ALA A 29 -6.33 6.94 8.09
C ALA A 29 -7.38 6.36 7.15
N ILE A 30 -7.78 5.11 7.37
CA ILE A 30 -8.83 4.42 6.62
C ILE A 30 -9.73 3.70 7.63
N GLU A 31 -11.03 3.95 7.57
CA GLU A 31 -12.04 3.22 8.31
C GLU A 31 -13.25 2.91 7.43
N GLY A 32 -13.55 1.62 7.27
CA GLY A 32 -14.79 1.13 6.69
C GLY A 32 -15.58 0.39 7.76
N ARG A 33 -16.87 0.72 7.93
CA ARG A 33 -17.75 0.04 8.88
C ARG A 33 -18.94 -0.58 8.17
N ASN A 34 -19.11 -1.88 8.37
CA ASN A 34 -20.24 -2.67 7.89
C ASN A 34 -20.53 -2.49 6.38
N LEU A 35 -19.46 -2.44 5.58
CA LEU A 35 -19.56 -2.17 4.16
C LEU A 35 -20.22 -3.35 3.44
N ARG A 36 -21.24 -3.04 2.66
CA ARG A 36 -21.87 -3.98 1.72
C ARG A 36 -21.89 -3.38 0.33
N PHE A 37 -21.79 -4.24 -0.66
CA PHE A 37 -21.83 -3.83 -2.06
C PHE A 37 -22.35 -4.97 -2.92
N SER A 38 -23.32 -4.66 -3.77
CA SER A 38 -23.88 -5.59 -4.75
C SER A 38 -23.90 -4.94 -6.13
N PHE A 39 -23.58 -5.71 -7.17
CA PHE A 39 -23.83 -5.28 -8.55
C PHE A 39 -25.24 -5.69 -8.97
N THR A 40 -25.99 -4.73 -9.53
CA THR A 40 -27.25 -5.04 -10.21
C THR A 40 -26.95 -5.45 -11.65
N SER A 41 -27.12 -6.73 -11.96
CA SER A 41 -27.01 -7.24 -13.33
C SER A 41 -28.30 -6.98 -14.10
N ARG A 42 -28.19 -6.56 -15.38
CA ARG A 42 -29.33 -6.28 -16.26
C ARG A 42 -30.26 -7.48 -16.50
N GLN A 43 -29.82 -8.71 -16.18
CA GLN A 43 -30.54 -9.92 -16.61
C GLN A 43 -31.08 -10.83 -15.49
N THR A 44 -30.77 -10.64 -14.20
CA THR A 44 -31.50 -11.16 -13.01
C THR A 44 -30.57 -11.28 -11.78
N LYS A 45 -31.09 -10.81 -10.63
CA LYS A 45 -30.50 -10.81 -9.27
C LYS A 45 -29.28 -9.92 -9.02
N ASP A 46 -29.33 -9.23 -7.88
CA ASP A 46 -28.19 -8.53 -7.29
C ASP A 46 -27.12 -9.55 -6.87
N VAL A 47 -25.89 -9.35 -7.34
CA VAL A 47 -24.74 -10.18 -6.97
C VAL A 47 -23.98 -9.48 -5.85
N ALA A 48 -24.11 -10.00 -4.63
CA ALA A 48 -23.43 -9.46 -3.45
C ALA A 48 -21.93 -9.78 -3.49
N VAL A 49 -21.12 -8.73 -3.60
CA VAL A 49 -19.66 -8.79 -3.63
C VAL A 49 -19.06 -8.54 -2.26
N LEU A 50 -19.59 -7.58 -1.50
CA LEU A 50 -19.21 -7.33 -0.10
C LEU A 50 -20.40 -7.57 0.82
N ARG A 51 -20.17 -8.32 1.90
CA ARG A 51 -21.19 -8.92 2.77
C ARG A 51 -20.90 -8.63 4.24
N ASP A 52 -20.64 -7.36 4.57
CA ASP A 52 -20.30 -6.85 5.92
C ASP A 52 -18.78 -6.77 6.18
N CYS A 53 -18.08 -5.98 5.37
CA CYS A 53 -16.66 -5.70 5.57
C CYS A 53 -16.46 -4.52 6.52
N SER A 54 -15.72 -4.75 7.61
CA SER A 54 -15.20 -3.67 8.44
C SER A 54 -13.68 -3.71 8.45
N VAL A 55 -13.04 -2.58 8.17
CA VAL A 55 -11.58 -2.44 8.07
C VAL A 55 -11.11 -1.18 8.76
N ARG A 56 -9.91 -1.23 9.35
CA ARG A 56 -9.29 -0.08 10.01
C ARG A 56 -7.79 -0.07 9.74
N ILE A 57 -7.25 1.02 9.19
CA ILE A 57 -5.81 1.15 8.95
C ILE A 57 -5.29 2.38 9.70
N PRO A 58 -4.34 2.20 10.64
CA PRO A 58 -3.74 3.32 11.37
C PRO A 58 -3.01 4.29 10.45
N CYS A 59 -2.98 5.57 10.84
CA CYS A 59 -2.20 6.59 10.14
C CYS A 59 -0.72 6.24 10.07
N GLY A 60 -0.09 6.50 8.92
CA GLY A 60 1.35 6.36 8.72
C GLY A 60 1.84 4.91 8.64
N GLN A 61 0.95 3.96 8.40
CA GLN A 61 1.29 2.54 8.26
C GLN A 61 1.10 2.03 6.84
N PHE A 62 1.89 1.03 6.48
CA PHE A 62 1.78 0.27 5.24
C PHE A 62 1.06 -1.05 5.50
N TRP A 63 -0.17 -1.16 5.01
CA TRP A 63 -1.02 -2.33 5.21
C TRP A 63 -1.29 -3.06 3.92
N MET A 64 -1.52 -4.36 4.03
CA MET A 64 -1.89 -5.21 2.89
C MET A 64 -3.32 -5.75 3.00
N LEU A 65 -4.00 -5.85 1.87
CA LEU A 65 -5.29 -6.48 1.71
C LEU A 65 -5.13 -7.77 0.90
N LEU A 66 -5.29 -8.90 1.56
CA LEU A 66 -5.09 -10.24 1.01
C LEU A 66 -6.39 -11.03 0.94
N GLY A 67 -6.37 -12.09 0.15
CA GLY A 67 -7.49 -12.99 -0.02
C GLY A 67 -7.51 -13.64 -1.40
N PRO A 68 -8.32 -14.70 -1.60
CA PRO A 68 -8.46 -15.35 -2.90
C PRO A 68 -8.91 -14.41 -4.03
N ASN A 69 -8.70 -14.81 -5.27
CA ASN A 69 -9.23 -14.07 -6.42
C ASN A 69 -10.76 -14.08 -6.38
N GLY A 70 -11.37 -12.94 -6.73
CA GLY A 70 -12.83 -12.79 -6.72
C GLY A 70 -13.45 -12.54 -5.35
N CYS A 71 -12.71 -12.52 -4.24
CA CYS A 71 -13.28 -12.30 -2.91
C CYS A 71 -13.71 -10.84 -2.62
N GLY A 72 -13.47 -9.91 -3.55
CA GLY A 72 -13.92 -8.52 -3.44
C GLY A 72 -12.85 -7.49 -3.05
N LYS A 73 -11.55 -7.84 -3.03
CA LYS A 73 -10.45 -6.93 -2.65
C LYS A 73 -10.45 -5.61 -3.44
N SER A 74 -10.41 -5.68 -4.77
CA SER A 74 -10.42 -4.50 -5.63
C SER A 74 -11.74 -3.72 -5.54
N THR A 75 -12.86 -4.39 -5.26
CA THR A 75 -14.15 -3.71 -5.01
C THR A 75 -14.11 -2.91 -3.70
N LEU A 76 -13.58 -3.51 -2.62
CA LEU A 76 -13.36 -2.80 -1.36
C LEU A 76 -12.41 -1.63 -1.56
N LEU A 77 -11.28 -1.83 -2.23
CA LEU A 77 -10.31 -0.78 -2.50
C LEU A 77 -10.93 0.39 -3.29
N LYS A 78 -11.75 0.11 -4.31
CA LYS A 78 -12.48 1.13 -5.09
C LYS A 78 -13.53 1.88 -4.23
N ILE A 79 -14.17 1.21 -3.28
CA ILE A 79 -15.07 1.87 -2.31
C ILE A 79 -14.29 2.83 -1.41
N LEU A 80 -13.15 2.38 -0.87
CA LEU A 80 -12.27 3.22 -0.05
C LEU A 80 -11.73 4.42 -0.85
N ALA A 81 -11.50 4.24 -2.14
CA ALA A 81 -11.09 5.29 -3.07
C ALA A 81 -12.21 6.29 -3.40
N GLY A 82 -13.47 5.98 -3.08
CA GLY A 82 -14.63 6.75 -3.50
C GLY A 82 -15.00 6.57 -4.98
N LEU A 83 -14.44 5.56 -5.65
CA LEU A 83 -14.77 5.21 -7.04
C LEU A 83 -16.06 4.38 -7.14
N LEU A 84 -16.45 3.74 -6.04
CA LEU A 84 -17.72 3.03 -5.89
C LEU A 84 -18.41 3.50 -4.61
N THR A 85 -19.74 3.63 -4.65
CA THR A 85 -20.54 3.91 -3.46
C THR A 85 -21.01 2.59 -2.85
N PRO A 86 -20.77 2.32 -1.56
CA PRO A 86 -21.27 1.11 -0.92
C PRO A 86 -22.81 1.12 -0.88
N THR A 87 -23.42 -0.06 -0.98
CA THR A 87 -24.87 -0.23 -0.81
C THR A 87 -25.31 0.04 0.63
N SER A 88 -24.44 -0.27 1.61
CA SER A 88 -24.64 0.09 3.01
C SER A 88 -23.30 0.21 3.76
N GLY A 89 -23.35 0.82 4.95
CA GLY A 89 -22.18 1.04 5.79
C GLY A 89 -21.59 2.44 5.60
N THR A 90 -20.48 2.71 6.29
CA THR A 90 -19.82 4.03 6.28
C THR A 90 -18.35 3.91 5.93
N VAL A 91 -17.86 4.83 5.11
CA VAL A 91 -16.45 4.93 4.72
C VAL A 91 -15.92 6.28 5.18
N SER A 92 -14.79 6.26 5.88
CA SER A 92 -13.99 7.43 6.23
C SER A 92 -12.55 7.18 5.80
N VAL A 93 -12.01 8.04 4.95
CA VAL A 93 -10.63 7.95 4.47
C VAL A 93 -10.02 9.34 4.48
N ASN A 94 -8.85 9.48 5.11
CA ASN A 94 -8.13 10.74 5.16
C ASN A 94 -7.83 11.24 3.74
N GLY A 95 -8.04 12.54 3.51
CA GLY A 95 -7.72 13.20 2.25
C GLY A 95 -6.42 13.99 2.32
N PRO A 96 -5.78 14.29 1.17
CA PRO A 96 -6.11 13.77 -0.17
C PRO A 96 -5.75 12.28 -0.30
N LYS A 97 -6.49 11.53 -1.13
CA LYS A 97 -6.24 10.10 -1.39
C LYS A 97 -6.01 9.85 -2.87
N SER A 98 -5.10 8.94 -3.20
CA SER A 98 -4.76 8.59 -4.57
C SER A 98 -4.87 7.09 -4.79
N PHE A 99 -5.29 6.71 -6.00
CA PHE A 99 -5.46 5.32 -6.41
C PHE A 99 -4.48 5.00 -7.54
N VAL A 100 -3.70 3.93 -7.38
CA VAL A 100 -2.77 3.43 -8.39
C VAL A 100 -3.29 2.08 -8.87
N PHE A 101 -3.49 1.98 -10.18
CA PHE A 101 -4.06 0.81 -10.84
C PHE A 101 -3.00 -0.27 -11.08
N GLN A 102 -3.49 -1.46 -11.41
CA GLN A 102 -2.68 -2.65 -11.62
C GLN A 102 -1.76 -2.57 -12.85
N ASN A 103 -2.23 -2.02 -13.98
CA ASN A 103 -1.49 -2.07 -15.23
C ASN A 103 -0.60 -0.83 -15.41
N PRO A 104 0.74 -0.96 -15.40
CA PRO A 104 1.66 0.17 -15.57
C PRO A 104 1.51 0.88 -16.92
N ASP A 105 1.25 0.14 -18.00
CA ASP A 105 1.21 0.69 -19.37
C ASP A 105 0.01 1.60 -19.61
N HIS A 106 -1.05 1.43 -18.83
CA HIS A 106 -2.26 2.25 -18.94
C HIS A 106 -2.23 3.50 -18.05
N GLN A 107 -1.17 3.69 -17.25
CA GLN A 107 -1.09 4.75 -16.25
C GLN A 107 -0.13 5.88 -16.62
N VAL A 108 0.95 5.57 -17.33
CA VAL A 108 1.88 6.59 -17.83
C VAL A 108 1.40 7.08 -19.20
N VAL A 109 1.26 8.40 -19.34
CA VAL A 109 0.62 9.05 -20.49
C VAL A 109 1.44 10.19 -21.08
N MET A 110 2.39 10.75 -20.34
CA MET A 110 3.25 11.84 -20.81
C MET A 110 4.54 11.33 -21.43
N PRO A 111 5.20 12.10 -22.33
CA PRO A 111 6.42 11.64 -23.00
C PRO A 111 7.60 11.36 -22.06
N THR A 112 7.78 12.17 -21.02
CA THR A 112 8.91 12.08 -20.08
C THR A 112 8.43 11.85 -18.65
N VAL A 113 9.29 11.22 -17.85
CA VAL A 113 9.00 10.87 -16.45
C VAL A 113 8.54 12.06 -15.61
N ASP A 114 9.23 13.19 -15.71
CA ASP A 114 8.89 14.40 -14.97
C ASP A 114 7.55 15.01 -15.39
N ALA A 115 7.27 15.03 -16.69
CA ALA A 115 5.99 15.49 -17.21
C ALA A 115 4.85 14.59 -16.71
N ASP A 116 5.07 13.27 -16.66
CA ASP A 116 4.08 12.31 -16.18
C ASP A 116 3.77 12.51 -14.69
N VAL A 117 4.81 12.62 -13.86
CA VAL A 117 4.66 12.92 -12.43
C VAL A 117 4.02 14.28 -12.18
N ALA A 118 4.31 15.28 -13.04
CA ALA A 118 3.73 16.61 -12.94
C ALA A 118 2.28 16.69 -13.46
N PHE A 119 1.81 15.70 -14.22
CA PHE A 119 0.51 15.75 -14.90
C PHE A 119 -0.65 16.03 -13.94
N GLY A 120 -0.67 15.32 -12.81
CA GLY A 120 -1.66 15.47 -11.74
C GLY A 120 -1.59 16.81 -11.00
N LEU A 121 -0.54 17.61 -11.17
CA LEU A 121 -0.38 18.89 -10.49
C LEU A 121 -1.11 20.04 -11.20
N GLY A 122 -1.43 19.90 -12.49
CA GLY A 122 -2.08 20.97 -13.28
C GLY A 122 -3.48 21.39 -12.79
N LYS A 123 -4.11 20.57 -11.95
CA LYS A 123 -5.41 20.88 -11.28
C LYS A 123 -5.24 21.76 -10.03
N ILE A 124 -4.02 22.05 -9.60
CA ILE A 124 -3.70 22.81 -8.39
C ILE A 124 -3.00 24.09 -8.81
N ASN A 125 -3.36 25.22 -8.19
CA ASN A 125 -2.70 26.49 -8.44
C ASN A 125 -1.32 26.52 -7.76
N LEU A 126 -0.29 26.05 -8.48
CA LEU A 126 1.09 25.96 -8.02
C LEU A 126 2.00 26.77 -8.93
N THR A 127 3.04 27.34 -8.36
CA THR A 127 4.17 27.92 -9.10
C THR A 127 5.03 26.83 -9.73
N ASP A 128 5.78 27.19 -10.77
CA ASP A 128 6.70 26.24 -11.43
C ASP A 128 7.76 25.68 -10.46
N ASP A 129 8.20 26.48 -9.48
CA ASP A 129 9.14 26.03 -8.45
C ASP A 129 8.51 24.99 -7.53
N GLU A 130 7.25 25.17 -7.13
CA GLU A 130 6.52 24.19 -6.33
C GLU A 130 6.29 22.88 -7.10
N VAL A 131 5.95 22.97 -8.39
CA VAL A 131 5.83 21.80 -9.27
C VAL A 131 7.16 21.06 -9.34
N ARG A 132 8.26 21.75 -9.65
CA ARG A 132 9.61 21.16 -9.71
C ARG A 132 9.99 20.49 -8.38
N SER A 133 9.74 21.16 -7.26
CA SER A 133 10.05 20.64 -5.92
C SER A 133 9.25 19.37 -5.61
N ARG A 134 7.95 19.36 -5.89
CA ARG A 134 7.08 18.19 -5.67
C ARG A 134 7.47 17.00 -6.54
N VAL A 135 7.73 17.23 -7.83
CA VAL A 135 8.17 16.19 -8.77
C VAL A 135 9.50 15.59 -8.32
N SER A 136 10.48 16.43 -7.99
CA SER A 136 11.79 15.97 -7.53
C SER A 136 11.69 15.12 -6.25
N ARG A 137 10.93 15.59 -5.26
CA ARG A 137 10.72 14.85 -4.00
C ARG A 137 10.01 13.52 -4.22
N ALA A 138 9.00 13.48 -5.09
CA ALA A 138 8.27 12.26 -5.40
C ALA A 138 9.13 11.23 -6.13
N LEU A 139 9.92 11.67 -7.12
CA LEU A 139 10.85 10.79 -7.83
C LEU A 139 11.95 10.26 -6.91
N HIS A 140 12.44 11.08 -5.99
CA HIS A 140 13.40 10.64 -4.96
C HIS A 140 12.79 9.54 -4.07
N ALA A 141 11.55 9.72 -3.60
CA ALA A 141 10.88 8.74 -2.73
C ALA A 141 10.75 7.35 -3.37
N VAL A 142 10.61 7.29 -4.70
CA VAL A 142 10.51 6.03 -5.46
C VAL A 142 11.83 5.57 -6.09
N GLY A 143 12.94 6.27 -5.84
CA GLY A 143 14.26 5.91 -6.37
C GLY A 143 14.39 6.07 -7.89
N LEU A 144 13.83 7.15 -8.45
CA LEU A 144 13.88 7.48 -9.88
C LEU A 144 14.43 8.89 -10.17
N SER A 145 15.20 9.47 -9.24
CA SER A 145 15.78 10.82 -9.39
C SER A 145 16.54 11.02 -10.72
N ASP A 146 17.34 10.04 -11.11
CA ASP A 146 18.18 10.11 -12.32
C ASP A 146 17.41 9.85 -13.63
N ASN A 147 16.12 9.49 -13.54
CA ASN A 147 15.29 9.18 -14.70
C ASN A 147 14.35 10.32 -15.11
N MET A 148 14.44 11.48 -14.46
CA MET A 148 13.52 12.61 -14.61
C MET A 148 13.21 12.98 -16.08
N LYS A 149 14.23 13.02 -16.95
CA LYS A 149 14.09 13.38 -18.37
C LYS A 149 13.97 12.18 -19.32
N ARG A 150 13.98 10.96 -18.78
CA ARG A 150 13.90 9.73 -19.59
C ARG A 150 12.51 9.60 -20.21
N SER A 151 12.45 9.06 -21.43
CA SER A 151 11.18 8.71 -22.07
C SER A 151 10.48 7.58 -21.31
N VAL A 152 9.20 7.75 -20.99
CA VAL A 152 8.41 6.73 -20.26
C VAL A 152 8.29 5.42 -21.03
N GLN A 153 8.37 5.47 -22.36
CA GLN A 153 8.28 4.29 -23.23
C GLN A 153 9.48 3.36 -23.07
N THR A 154 10.61 3.88 -22.58
CA THR A 154 11.85 3.11 -22.39
C THR A 154 11.96 2.46 -21.01
N LEU A 155 10.99 2.69 -20.13
CA LEU A 155 11.00 2.19 -18.76
C LEU A 155 10.54 0.73 -18.68
N SER A 156 11.09 -0.01 -17.72
CA SER A 156 10.54 -1.33 -17.33
C SER A 156 9.13 -1.18 -16.74
N GLY A 157 8.40 -2.29 -16.63
CA GLY A 157 7.08 -2.30 -15.96
C GLY A 157 7.17 -1.79 -14.52
N GLY A 158 8.16 -2.23 -13.74
CA GLY A 158 8.34 -1.77 -12.37
C GLY A 158 8.76 -0.30 -12.28
N GLN A 159 9.51 0.21 -13.25
CA GLN A 159 9.79 1.64 -13.34
C GLN A 159 8.54 2.47 -13.64
N LYS A 160 7.70 2.04 -14.59
CA LYS A 160 6.42 2.71 -14.88
C LYS A 160 5.50 2.73 -13.67
N GLN A 161 5.45 1.63 -12.91
CA GLN A 161 4.66 1.55 -11.68
C GLN A 161 5.15 2.54 -10.61
N ARG A 162 6.48 2.68 -10.48
CA ARG A 162 7.10 3.68 -9.59
C ARG A 162 6.83 5.12 -10.05
N VAL A 163 6.77 5.38 -11.36
CA VAL A 163 6.34 6.68 -11.89
C VAL A 163 4.88 6.98 -11.50
N ALA A 164 3.97 6.02 -11.63
CA ALA A 164 2.58 6.19 -11.21
C ALA A 164 2.45 6.48 -9.70
N ILE A 165 3.23 5.79 -8.86
CA ILE A 165 3.32 6.08 -7.42
C ILE A 165 3.88 7.49 -7.17
N ALA A 166 4.91 7.91 -7.89
CA ALA A 166 5.47 9.25 -7.76
C ALA A 166 4.45 10.33 -8.14
N GLY A 167 3.66 10.15 -9.21
CA GLY A 167 2.55 11.05 -9.55
C GLY A 167 1.57 11.22 -8.40
N ALA A 168 1.15 10.11 -7.78
CA ALA A 168 0.27 10.14 -6.61
C ALA A 168 0.89 10.88 -5.40
N LEU A 169 2.19 10.69 -5.15
CA LEU A 169 2.91 11.37 -4.08
C LEU A 169 3.10 12.87 -4.35
N ALA A 170 3.33 13.27 -5.60
CA ALA A 170 3.48 14.66 -6.00
C ALA A 170 2.22 15.48 -5.67
N GLU A 171 1.04 14.87 -5.82
CA GLU A 171 -0.25 15.46 -5.42
C GLU A 171 -0.44 15.63 -3.90
N ALA A 172 0.57 15.25 -3.09
CA ALA A 172 0.55 15.32 -1.63
C ALA A 172 -0.57 14.49 -0.98
N CYS A 173 -0.79 13.28 -1.50
CA CYS A 173 -1.74 12.34 -0.90
C CYS A 173 -1.31 11.94 0.53
N LYS A 174 -2.30 11.79 1.41
CA LYS A 174 -2.18 11.20 2.76
C LYS A 174 -2.49 9.71 2.75
N VAL A 175 -3.23 9.24 1.75
CA VAL A 175 -3.58 7.83 1.58
C VAL A 175 -3.28 7.36 0.15
N LEU A 176 -2.49 6.30 0.05
CA LEU A 176 -2.21 5.56 -1.19
C LEU A 176 -3.01 4.26 -1.20
N LEU A 177 -3.84 4.08 -2.23
CA LEU A 177 -4.62 2.87 -2.47
C LEU A 177 -4.07 2.17 -3.71
N LEU A 178 -3.55 0.96 -3.55
CA LEU A 178 -2.70 0.31 -4.55
C LEU A 178 -3.29 -1.05 -4.93
N ASP A 179 -3.70 -1.23 -6.19
CA ASP A 179 -4.41 -2.43 -6.66
C ASP A 179 -3.46 -3.37 -7.44
N GLU A 180 -2.95 -4.42 -6.80
CA GLU A 180 -2.18 -5.50 -7.44
C GLU A 180 -0.98 -5.06 -8.29
N LEU A 181 -0.20 -4.08 -7.82
CA LEU A 181 0.84 -3.41 -8.61
C LEU A 181 1.96 -4.33 -9.15
N THR A 182 2.08 -5.55 -8.60
CA THR A 182 3.14 -6.51 -8.89
C THR A 182 2.73 -7.62 -9.84
N THR A 183 1.47 -7.69 -10.28
CA THR A 183 0.95 -8.83 -11.05
C THR A 183 1.69 -9.06 -12.37
N PHE A 184 2.17 -8.00 -13.04
CA PHE A 184 2.82 -8.09 -14.36
C PHE A 184 4.35 -7.93 -14.31
N LEU A 185 4.95 -8.02 -13.13
CA LEU A 185 6.36 -7.71 -12.92
C LEU A 185 7.17 -8.96 -12.60
N ASP A 186 8.45 -8.96 -12.99
CA ASP A 186 9.42 -9.92 -12.46
C ASP A 186 9.74 -9.65 -10.99
N GLU A 187 10.30 -10.63 -10.29
CA GLU A 187 10.56 -10.57 -8.84
C GLU A 187 11.44 -9.37 -8.43
N THR A 188 12.41 -8.98 -9.26
CA THR A 188 13.29 -7.84 -8.97
C THR A 188 12.52 -6.54 -9.02
N ASP A 189 11.72 -6.34 -10.08
CA ASP A 189 10.84 -5.18 -10.23
C ASP A 189 9.77 -5.17 -9.13
N GLN A 190 9.22 -6.32 -8.73
CA GLN A 190 8.23 -6.41 -7.64
C GLN A 190 8.80 -5.86 -6.32
N VAL A 191 9.97 -6.34 -5.91
CA VAL A 191 10.65 -5.87 -4.70
C VAL A 191 10.97 -4.38 -4.79
N GLY A 192 11.37 -3.89 -5.97
CA GLY A 192 11.64 -2.48 -6.20
C GLY A 192 10.40 -1.59 -5.97
N VAL A 193 9.22 -2.01 -6.47
CA VAL A 193 7.97 -1.27 -6.30
C VAL A 193 7.52 -1.27 -4.83
N ILE A 194 7.56 -2.43 -4.15
CA ILE A 194 7.14 -2.53 -2.74
C ILE A 194 8.04 -1.66 -1.85
N LYS A 195 9.36 -1.71 -2.07
CA LYS A 195 10.32 -0.85 -1.34
C LYS A 195 10.07 0.63 -1.58
N ALA A 196 9.70 1.04 -2.80
CA ALA A 196 9.35 2.42 -3.08
C ALA A 196 8.15 2.90 -2.24
N VAL A 197 7.12 2.05 -2.06
CA VAL A 197 5.97 2.37 -1.20
C VAL A 197 6.36 2.41 0.27
N ARG A 198 7.10 1.39 0.76
CA ARG A 198 7.62 1.35 2.14
C ARG A 198 8.42 2.60 2.48
N ASN A 199 9.35 2.99 1.62
CA ASN A 199 10.17 4.19 1.79
C ASN A 199 9.32 5.47 1.85
N SER A 200 8.27 5.54 1.03
CA SER A 200 7.36 6.69 0.99
C SER A 200 6.56 6.85 2.30
N VAL A 201 6.16 5.73 2.91
CA VAL A 201 5.51 5.69 4.23
C VAL A 201 6.52 6.08 5.33
N ASP A 202 7.71 5.48 5.33
CA ASP A 202 8.74 5.69 6.37
C ASP A 202 9.31 7.12 6.42
N THR A 203 9.50 7.75 5.27
CA THR A 203 10.21 9.04 5.20
C THR A 203 9.47 10.15 5.93
N SER A 204 8.14 10.14 5.88
CA SER A 204 7.32 11.24 6.42
C SER A 204 6.43 10.82 7.59
N GLY A 205 6.05 9.54 7.68
CA GLY A 205 4.96 9.10 8.56
C GLY A 205 3.61 9.75 8.24
N GLU A 206 3.53 10.56 7.19
CA GLU A 206 2.32 11.29 6.78
C GLU A 206 1.48 10.52 5.78
N VAL A 207 2.10 9.58 5.06
CA VAL A 207 1.46 8.74 4.05
C VAL A 207 1.07 7.41 4.68
N THR A 208 -0.19 7.02 4.49
CA THR A 208 -0.68 5.67 4.79
C THR A 208 -0.87 4.94 3.46
N ALA A 209 -0.49 3.67 3.38
CA ALA A 209 -0.67 2.88 2.16
C ALA A 209 -1.48 1.61 2.43
N LEU A 210 -2.42 1.31 1.54
CA LEU A 210 -3.15 0.05 1.49
C LEU A 210 -2.89 -0.64 0.15
N TRP A 211 -2.27 -1.81 0.21
CA TRP A 211 -1.81 -2.57 -0.95
C TRP A 211 -2.56 -3.89 -1.10
N VAL A 212 -3.27 -4.02 -2.20
CA VAL A 212 -3.96 -5.26 -2.55
C VAL A 212 -2.98 -6.22 -3.19
N THR A 213 -2.94 -7.43 -2.65
CA THR A 213 -2.11 -8.51 -3.19
C THR A 213 -2.71 -9.88 -2.85
N HIS A 214 -2.21 -10.90 -3.51
CA HIS A 214 -2.44 -12.30 -3.16
C HIS A 214 -1.13 -13.04 -2.84
N ARG A 215 0.00 -12.33 -2.83
CA ARG A 215 1.35 -12.87 -2.59
C ARG A 215 1.72 -12.72 -1.12
N LEU A 216 2.06 -13.82 -0.45
CA LEU A 216 2.36 -13.83 0.98
C LEU A 216 3.75 -13.28 1.30
N GLU A 217 4.68 -13.36 0.35
CA GLU A 217 6.05 -12.86 0.49
C GLU A 217 6.07 -11.34 0.65
N GLU A 218 5.08 -10.65 0.07
CA GLU A 218 4.97 -9.18 0.17
C GLU A 218 4.66 -8.72 1.60
N LEU A 219 4.08 -9.59 2.45
CA LEU A 219 3.78 -9.26 3.86
C LEU A 219 5.03 -8.88 4.66
N ASP A 220 6.23 -9.27 4.23
CA ASP A 220 7.48 -8.94 4.93
C ASP A 220 7.76 -7.43 4.98
N TYR A 221 7.06 -6.64 4.16
CA TYR A 221 7.19 -5.19 4.10
C TYR A 221 6.07 -4.44 4.85
N ALA A 222 5.04 -5.15 5.30
CA ALA A 222 3.81 -4.57 5.84
C ALA A 222 3.86 -4.43 7.36
N ASP A 223 3.29 -3.36 7.88
CA ASP A 223 3.07 -3.17 9.33
C ASP A 223 1.88 -4.01 9.82
N GLY A 224 0.91 -4.27 8.94
CA GLY A 224 -0.29 -5.04 9.24
C GLY A 224 -1.01 -5.50 7.98
N ALA A 225 -2.00 -6.37 8.15
CA ALA A 225 -2.76 -6.90 7.03
C ALA A 225 -4.21 -7.24 7.38
N ILE A 226 -5.01 -7.30 6.33
CA ILE A 226 -6.41 -7.70 6.33
C ILE A 226 -6.51 -8.91 5.39
N TYR A 227 -7.16 -9.97 5.85
CA TYR A 227 -7.46 -11.13 5.02
C TYR A 227 -8.97 -11.23 4.76
N MET A 228 -9.34 -11.35 3.49
CA MET A 228 -10.71 -11.43 3.01
C MET A 228 -11.03 -12.78 2.35
N GLU A 229 -12.22 -13.31 2.64
CA GLU A 229 -12.85 -14.44 1.94
C GLU A 229 -14.33 -14.11 1.72
N ASP A 230 -14.90 -14.53 0.59
CA ASP A 230 -16.35 -14.44 0.29
C ASP A 230 -17.01 -13.07 0.59
N GLY A 231 -16.31 -11.98 0.27
CA GLY A 231 -16.81 -10.64 0.48
C GLY A 231 -16.84 -10.19 1.94
N LYS A 232 -16.06 -10.82 2.82
CA LYS A 232 -15.96 -10.49 4.24
C LYS A 232 -14.51 -10.34 4.67
N VAL A 233 -14.30 -9.53 5.69
CA VAL A 233 -13.03 -9.51 6.43
C VAL A 233 -13.06 -10.66 7.44
N VAL A 234 -12.15 -11.62 7.26
CA VAL A 234 -12.05 -12.80 8.11
C VAL A 234 -11.10 -12.54 9.28
N LYS A 235 -9.99 -11.86 9.00
CA LYS A 235 -8.99 -11.51 10.02
C LYS A 235 -8.30 -10.20 9.67
N GLN A 236 -7.94 -9.45 10.70
CA GLN A 236 -7.13 -8.24 10.60
C GLN A 236 -6.14 -8.24 11.77
N GLY A 237 -4.89 -7.83 11.54
CA GLY A 237 -3.87 -7.78 12.59
C GLY A 237 -2.48 -7.42 12.06
N ASP A 238 -1.46 -7.64 12.87
CA ASP A 238 -0.07 -7.55 12.44
C ASP A 238 0.26 -8.59 11.35
N ALA A 239 1.28 -8.29 10.55
CA ALA A 239 1.64 -9.12 9.39
C ALA A 239 1.98 -10.58 9.77
N ALA A 240 2.63 -10.81 10.92
CA ALA A 240 3.00 -12.14 11.38
C ALA A 240 1.76 -12.98 11.77
N SER A 241 0.81 -12.37 12.49
CA SER A 241 -0.46 -13.01 12.85
C SER A 241 -1.28 -13.40 11.63
N ILE A 242 -1.29 -12.54 10.60
CA ILE A 242 -1.99 -12.81 9.34
C ILE A 242 -1.28 -13.90 8.53
N ARG A 243 0.06 -13.86 8.42
CA ARG A 243 0.86 -14.90 7.78
C ARG A 243 0.58 -16.27 8.38
N SER A 244 0.72 -16.40 9.70
CA SER A 244 0.47 -17.66 10.42
C SER A 244 -0.95 -18.18 10.22
N PHE A 245 -1.94 -17.28 10.21
CA PHE A 245 -3.34 -17.65 9.95
C PHE A 245 -3.54 -18.24 8.54
N ILE A 246 -2.96 -17.62 7.51
CA ILE A 246 -3.11 -18.08 6.13
C ILE A 246 -2.38 -19.41 5.92
N GLU A 247 -1.15 -19.53 6.41
CA GLU A 247 -0.36 -20.77 6.32
C GLU A 247 -1.09 -21.94 6.99
N THR A 248 -1.66 -21.74 8.19
CA THR A 248 -2.44 -22.77 8.90
C THR A 248 -3.64 -23.24 8.07
N ARG A 249 -4.37 -22.31 7.42
CA ARG A 249 -5.51 -22.66 6.55
C ARG A 249 -5.06 -23.41 5.30
N GLN A 250 -3.96 -22.99 4.68
CA GLN A 250 -3.41 -23.66 3.50
C GLN A 250 -2.97 -25.10 3.84
N SER A 251 -2.29 -25.30 4.96
CA SER A 251 -1.91 -26.65 5.42
C SER A 251 -3.12 -27.54 5.69
N ALA A 252 -4.16 -27.00 6.34
CA ALA A 252 -5.39 -27.75 6.59
C ALA A 252 -6.08 -28.19 5.29
N TYR A 253 -6.10 -27.31 4.28
CA TYR A 253 -6.68 -27.59 2.97
C TYR A 253 -5.88 -28.66 2.20
N ILE A 254 -4.54 -28.58 2.22
CA ILE A 254 -3.66 -29.58 1.60
C ILE A 254 -3.86 -30.95 2.26
N ASN A 255 -3.96 -31.00 3.59
CA ASN A 255 -4.19 -32.26 4.30
C ASN A 255 -5.54 -32.89 3.97
N LEU A 256 -6.58 -32.08 3.74
CA LEU A 256 -7.91 -32.56 3.36
C LEU A 256 -7.95 -33.13 1.92
N ILE A 257 -7.14 -32.61 1.01
CA ILE A 257 -7.02 -33.15 -0.36
C ILE A 257 -6.25 -34.47 -0.38
N ASN A 258 -5.27 -34.60 0.51
CA ASN A 258 -4.39 -35.76 0.58
C ASN A 258 -4.94 -36.91 1.45
N SER A 259 -6.13 -36.74 2.04
CA SER A 259 -6.86 -37.76 2.83
C SER A 259 -7.99 -38.38 2.04
#